data_AF-A0A9X8ZYM5-F1
#
_entry.id   AF-A0A9X8ZYM5-F1
#
_cell.length_a   1.000
_cell.length_b   1.000
_cell.length_c   1.000
_cell.angle_alpha   90.00
_cell.angle_beta   90.00
_cell.angle_gamma   90.00
#
_symmetry.space_group_name_H-M   'P 1'
#
loop_
_entity.id
_entity.type
_entity.pdbx_description
1 polymer ?
#
loop_
_entity_poly.entity_id
_entity_poly.type
_entity_poly.pdbx_seq_one_letter_code
_entity_poly.pdbx_strand_id
1 'polypeptide(L)'
;LEMNTRLQVEHPVTEEITGLDLVEQQLLIASGEKLSFTQDDVKRSGHAIEARIYAEDPKTFFPSPGKITDLTLPSNVRIDHFLE
;
A
#
# COMPACT_ATOMS: atom_id res chain seq x y z
N LEU A 1 -1.71 -14.89 17.43
CA LEU A 1 -1.98 -14.62 16.01
C LEU A 1 -3.38 -14.06 15.92
N GLU A 2 -3.54 -12.90 15.29
CA GLU A 2 -4.80 -12.19 15.12
C GLU A 2 -5.18 -12.18 13.63
N MET A 3 -6.48 -12.05 13.32
CA MET A 3 -6.99 -11.89 11.97
C MET A 3 -7.41 -10.44 11.76
N ASN A 4 -6.87 -9.78 10.74
CA ASN A 4 -7.33 -8.45 10.32
C ASN A 4 -8.47 -8.62 9.30
N THR A 5 -9.69 -8.20 9.66
CA THR A 5 -10.88 -8.28 8.78
C THR A 5 -11.02 -7.07 7.85
N ARG A 6 -9.89 -6.47 7.46
CA ARG A 6 -9.81 -5.26 6.64
C ARG A 6 -8.52 -5.24 5.82
N LEU A 7 -8.47 -4.37 4.81
CA LEU A 7 -7.23 -4.11 4.08
C LEU A 7 -6.16 -3.58 5.06
N GLN A 8 -4.91 -4.01 4.86
CA GLN A 8 -3.77 -3.54 5.62
C GLN A 8 -3.04 -2.43 4.85
N VAL A 9 -2.33 -1.57 5.58
CA VAL A 9 -1.61 -0.45 4.98
C VAL A 9 -0.57 -0.98 3.98
N GLU A 10 0.09 -2.07 4.33
CA GLU A 10 1.12 -2.75 3.55
C GLU A 10 0.60 -3.56 2.35
N HIS A 11 -0.66 -3.41 1.94
CA HIS A 11 -1.17 -4.12 0.75
C HIS A 11 -0.40 -3.84 -0.56
N PRO A 12 0.19 -2.65 -0.81
CA PRO A 12 0.90 -2.37 -2.07
C PRO A 12 2.02 -3.37 -2.37
N VAL A 13 2.73 -3.90 -1.36
CA VAL A 13 3.83 -4.86 -1.62
C VAL A 13 3.31 -6.16 -2.22
N THR A 14 2.06 -6.54 -1.92
CA THR A 14 1.42 -7.71 -2.51
C THR A 14 0.99 -7.41 -3.94
N GLU A 15 0.44 -6.22 -4.18
CA GLU A 15 0.06 -5.76 -5.52
C GLU A 15 1.27 -5.72 -6.46
N GLU A 16 2.38 -5.15 -6.01
CA GLU A 16 3.61 -5.02 -6.82
C GLU A 16 4.16 -6.36 -7.31
N ILE A 17 4.08 -7.42 -6.49
CA ILE A 17 4.63 -8.73 -6.87
C ILE A 17 3.60 -9.63 -7.58
N THR A 18 2.30 -9.33 -7.47
CA THR A 18 1.23 -10.16 -8.07
C THR A 18 0.57 -9.52 -9.29
N GLY A 19 0.66 -8.20 -9.44
CA GLY A 19 -0.07 -7.42 -10.43
C GLY A 19 -1.57 -7.29 -10.15
N LEU A 20 -2.05 -7.70 -8.97
CA LEU A 20 -3.45 -7.59 -8.58
C LEU A 20 -3.71 -6.25 -7.90
N ASP A 21 -4.79 -5.57 -8.26
CA ASP A 21 -5.30 -4.40 -7.52
C ASP A 21 -6.30 -4.88 -6.45
N LEU A 22 -5.90 -4.87 -5.19
CA LEU A 22 -6.71 -5.40 -4.09
C LEU A 22 -7.88 -4.49 -3.74
N VAL A 23 -7.76 -3.19 -3.96
CA VAL A 23 -8.84 -2.22 -3.73
C VAL A 23 -9.93 -2.41 -4.79
N GLU A 24 -9.56 -2.56 -6.05
CA GLU A 24 -10.49 -2.88 -7.14
C GLU A 24 -11.25 -4.18 -6.84
N GLN A 25 -10.55 -5.25 -6.45
CA GLN A 25 -11.21 -6.52 -6.12
C GLN A 25 -12.16 -6.38 -4.92
N GLN A 26 -11.81 -5.58 -3.91
CA GLN A 26 -12.72 -5.29 -2.79
C GLN A 26 -14.00 -4.61 -3.26
N LEU A 27 -13.90 -3.63 -4.17
CA LEU A 27 -15.06 -2.94 -4.74
C LEU A 27 -15.92 -3.88 -5.60
N LEU A 28 -15.30 -4.71 -6.44
CA LEU A 28 -16.01 -5.69 -7.26
C LEU A 28 -16.76 -6.70 -6.40
N ILE A 29 -16.11 -7.29 -5.40
CA ILE A 29 -16.75 -8.23 -4.47
C ILE A 29 -17.89 -7.55 -3.69
N ALA A 30 -17.70 -6.30 -3.25
CA ALA A 30 -18.74 -5.53 -2.57
C ALA A 30 -19.96 -5.28 -3.47
N SER A 31 -19.76 -5.20 -4.79
CA SER A 31 -20.85 -5.12 -5.78
C SER A 31 -21.53 -6.45 -6.12
N GLY A 32 -21.11 -7.55 -5.49
CA GLY A 32 -21.68 -8.89 -5.68
C GLY A 32 -21.01 -9.71 -6.80
N GLU A 33 -19.95 -9.19 -7.41
CA GLU A 33 -19.15 -9.93 -8.38
C GLU A 33 -18.36 -11.05 -7.70
N LYS A 34 -18.00 -12.07 -8.49
CA LYS A 34 -17.10 -13.12 -8.04
C LYS A 34 -15.64 -12.67 -8.14
N LEU A 35 -14.75 -13.36 -7.43
CA LEU A 35 -13.32 -13.17 -7.61
C LEU A 35 -12.94 -13.42 -9.07
N SER A 36 -12.22 -12.49 -9.67
CA SER A 36 -11.90 -12.48 -11.10
C SER A 36 -10.79 -13.46 -11.50
N PHE A 37 -10.13 -14.09 -10.51
CA PHE A 37 -9.00 -14.98 -10.70
C PHE A 37 -9.11 -16.21 -9.80
N THR A 38 -8.39 -17.27 -10.17
CA THR A 38 -8.22 -18.49 -9.38
C THR A 38 -6.86 -18.51 -8.69
N GLN A 39 -6.64 -19.46 -7.77
CA GLN A 39 -5.35 -19.61 -7.11
C GLN A 39 -4.19 -19.87 -8.09
N ASP A 40 -4.45 -20.57 -9.20
CA ASP A 40 -3.43 -20.89 -10.20
C ASP A 40 -3.03 -19.66 -11.03
N ASP A 41 -3.89 -18.66 -11.11
CA ASP A 41 -3.63 -17.39 -11.81
C ASP A 41 -2.72 -16.46 -11.00
N VAL A 42 -2.66 -16.62 -9.67
CA VAL A 42 -1.82 -15.80 -8.79
C VAL A 42 -0.36 -16.20 -8.95
N LYS A 43 0.37 -15.46 -9.79
CA LYS A 43 1.82 -15.58 -9.95
C LYS A 43 2.53 -14.50 -9.13
N ARG A 44 3.72 -14.83 -8.64
CA ARG A 44 4.60 -13.89 -7.94
C ARG A 44 5.81 -13.61 -8.81
N SER A 45 6.10 -12.35 -9.06
CA SER A 45 7.28 -11.90 -9.80
C SER A 45 8.10 -10.94 -8.95
N GLY A 46 9.38 -11.26 -8.76
CA GLY A 46 10.31 -10.40 -8.04
C GLY A 46 10.01 -10.23 -6.54
N HIS A 47 10.42 -9.07 -6.01
CA HIS A 47 10.31 -8.69 -4.61
C HIS A 47 9.93 -7.21 -4.51
N ALA A 48 9.11 -6.87 -3.51
CA ALA A 48 8.73 -5.51 -3.18
C ALA A 48 8.98 -5.25 -1.69
N ILE A 49 9.31 -4.00 -1.36
CA ILE A 49 9.53 -3.52 0.02
C ILE A 49 8.78 -2.19 0.16
N GLU A 50 8.09 -2.03 1.29
CA GLU A 50 7.46 -0.77 1.69
C GLU A 50 8.29 -0.10 2.78
N ALA A 51 8.51 1.20 2.63
CA ALA A 51 9.03 2.06 3.68
C ALA A 51 7.99 3.15 3.97
N ARG A 52 7.66 3.34 5.26
CA ARG A 52 6.70 4.36 5.70
C ARG A 52 7.44 5.60 6.15
N ILE A 53 7.12 6.71 5.50
CA ILE A 53 7.67 8.02 5.87
C ILE A 53 6.66 8.72 6.76
N TYR A 54 7.02 8.93 8.02
CA TYR A 54 6.21 9.64 9.01
C TYR A 54 6.82 10.99 9.34
N ALA A 55 5.97 11.97 9.64
CA ALA A 55 6.38 13.24 10.22
C ALA A 55 6.68 13.05 11.71
N GLU A 56 7.75 12.31 12.01
CA GLU A 56 8.19 11.98 13.36
C GLU A 56 9.68 12.31 13.53
N ASP A 57 10.07 12.79 14.70
CA ASP A 57 11.48 12.96 15.04
C ASP A 57 12.13 11.58 15.27
N PRO A 58 13.24 11.22 14.58
CA PRO A 58 13.78 9.87 14.62
C PRO A 58 14.46 9.49 15.95
N LYS A 59 14.69 10.45 16.86
CA LYS A 59 15.28 10.19 18.19
C LYS A 59 14.20 10.00 19.26
N THR A 60 13.11 10.75 19.15
CA THR A 60 12.03 10.76 20.15
C THR A 60 10.76 10.05 19.70
N PHE A 61 10.60 9.85 18.40
CA PHE A 61 9.40 9.34 17.73
C PHE A 61 8.13 10.16 18.04
N PHE A 62 8.32 11.42 18.42
CA PHE A 62 7.20 12.34 18.59
C PHE A 62 6.78 12.91 17.23
N PRO A 63 5.47 13.12 17.02
CA PRO A 63 4.97 13.82 15.84
C PRO A 63 5.63 15.19 15.68
N SER A 64 6.02 15.52 14.45
CA SER A 64 6.67 16.76 14.06
C SER A 64 5.74 17.57 13.12
N PRO A 65 4.75 18.28 13.67
CA PRO A 65 3.82 19.08 12.88
C PRO A 65 4.52 20.33 12.30
N GLY A 66 4.05 20.80 11.16
CA GLY A 66 4.58 22.00 10.51
C GLY A 66 4.17 22.08 9.06
N LYS A 67 4.56 23.18 8.40
CA LYS A 67 4.37 23.33 6.96
C LYS A 67 5.53 22.66 6.22
N ILE A 68 5.22 21.77 5.29
CA ILE A 68 6.20 21.25 4.34
C ILE A 68 6.60 22.40 3.42
N THR A 69 7.89 22.73 3.40
CA THR A 69 8.43 23.84 2.59
C THR A 69 9.01 23.38 1.26
N ASP A 70 9.40 22.10 1.16
CA ASP A 70 9.94 21.48 -0.05
C ASP A 70 9.60 19.98 -0.04
N LEU A 71 9.25 19.44 -1.21
CA LEU A 71 8.96 18.03 -1.42
C LEU A 71 9.35 17.64 -2.84
N THR A 72 10.27 16.68 -2.98
CA THR A 72 10.62 16.08 -4.26
C THR A 72 10.36 14.58 -4.19
N LEU A 73 9.44 14.11 -5.02
CA LEU A 73 9.07 12.70 -5.10
C LEU A 73 9.79 12.03 -6.29
N PRO A 74 10.43 10.87 -6.10
CA PRO A 74 11.00 10.11 -7.22
C PRO A 74 9.89 9.57 -8.14
N SER A 75 10.19 9.46 -9.43
CA SER A 75 9.23 8.96 -10.45
C SER A 75 9.38 7.48 -10.78
N ASN A 76 10.42 6.82 -10.26
CA ASN A 76 10.77 5.44 -10.58
C ASN A 76 10.35 4.43 -9.50
N VAL A 77 9.52 4.85 -8.54
CA VAL A 77 8.97 4.02 -7.47
C VAL A 77 7.50 4.38 -7.27
N ARG A 78 6.71 3.43 -6.75
CA ARG A 78 5.35 3.70 -6.32
C ARG A 78 5.36 4.51 -5.02
N ILE A 79 4.54 5.55 -4.95
CA ILE A 79 4.38 6.42 -3.78
C ILE A 79 2.90 6.67 -3.56
N ASP A 80 2.39 6.16 -2.45
CA ASP A 80 1.02 6.41 -2.01
C ASP A 80 1.07 7.49 -0.92
N HIS A 81 0.65 8.72 -1.23
CA HIS A 81 0.66 9.85 -0.29
C HIS A 81 -0.63 10.68 -0.36
N PHE A 82 -0.89 11.46 0.68
CA PHE A 82 -2.01 12.41 0.77
C PHE A 82 -1.54 13.87 0.96
N LEU A 83 -0.24 14.12 0.81
CA LEU A 83 0.34 15.47 0.93
C LEU A 83 -0.19 16.39 -0.18
N GLU A 84 -0.71 17.55 0.22
CA GLU A 84 -1.17 18.65 -0.64
C GLU A 84 -0.21 19.85 -0.60
#